data_AF-A0A293MFE0-F1
#
_entry.id   AF-A0A293MFE0-F1
#
_cell.length_a   1.000
_cell.length_b   1.000
_cell.length_c   1.000
_cell.angle_alpha   90.00
_cell.angle_beta   90.00
_cell.angle_gamma   90.00
#
_symmetry.space_group_name_H-M   'P 1'
#
loop_
_entity.id
_entity.type
_entity.pdbx_description
1 polymer ?
#
loop_
_entity_poly.entity_id
_entity_poly.type
_entity_poly.pdbx_seq_one_letter_code
_entity_poly.pdbx_strand_id
1 'polypeptide(L)'
;MDYIPDGSIQHAGDNILGLVMKILEAPEFASNLPRTNKPRTVYFDFMSIFMVTYSYPMGNLLAKLAILISLISLAWRIKKAAPSGNKHGMMLVAWCRVKALGVILASMVAGVLTSVAVALVLTVFGSTMSWYARPYLTIGLYYCSCVGTMLAIHWKVALSRRRGKDWEDGEWTALEHYHDANQLLWIAALVVLMASGIHGIYVPITWVAFTGTVFSAASPWFLRLGRRGHHGQLVIVAILATLIPLLLTVCLSMSIEVAIFPIMGRVGTLTNPELVAAVICSFLAIFCTSYMIPFVHVSSNGSRLIYVLLGVCAVSMATAISPLGFPYSAANGRASPQRILFFNVERTFHNERQENIGQDSGIWAVPLDYNGPRSLKQVARGRKISRVDCSKHIYCGMPYYFPVISKLRETYYIEAPGPIFHRQRKFQLVSQKAAAFGSRRMTFNFTGPTHMGMTLSPRKGVNLAGWSFTKGPIVKGHRWDGGRPTYFVYLSQGEDLGPWEFWIDLEVPAERPSTEPVIDVGYYTYYMQQNDQRQMAFQLFLKELPEWIHPTPWASSADFYTF
;
A
#
# COMPACT_ATOMS: atom_id res chain seq x y z
N MET A 1 20.97 -13.18 -8.45
CA MET A 1 19.86 -13.04 -9.41
C MET A 1 19.03 -14.32 -9.47
N ASP A 2 19.24 -15.22 -8.52
CA ASP A 2 19.02 -16.65 -8.71
C ASP A 2 17.54 -17.05 -8.52
N TYR A 3 16.71 -16.08 -8.11
CA TYR A 3 15.25 -16.19 -7.98
C TYR A 3 14.48 -15.52 -9.13
N ILE A 4 15.17 -14.90 -10.10
CA ILE A 4 14.54 -14.33 -11.29
C ILE A 4 14.61 -15.40 -12.39
N PRO A 5 13.47 -15.90 -12.90
CA PRO A 5 13.48 -16.87 -13.98
C PRO A 5 14.24 -16.34 -15.21
N ASP A 6 15.00 -17.21 -15.86
CA ASP A 6 15.71 -16.87 -17.09
C ASP A 6 14.76 -16.28 -18.13
N GLY A 7 15.26 -15.31 -18.90
CA GLY A 7 14.44 -14.58 -19.87
C GLY A 7 13.53 -13.50 -19.27
N SER A 8 13.28 -13.46 -17.96
CA SER A 8 12.39 -12.42 -17.37
C SER A 8 12.88 -10.99 -17.64
N ILE A 9 14.19 -10.75 -17.53
CA ILE A 9 14.79 -9.44 -17.82
C ILE A 9 14.68 -9.11 -19.31
N GLN A 10 14.93 -10.10 -20.18
CA GLN A 10 14.80 -9.94 -21.63
C GLN A 10 13.36 -9.61 -22.01
N HIS A 11 12.39 -10.40 -21.55
CA HIS A 11 10.96 -10.16 -21.79
C HIS A 11 10.50 -8.81 -21.25
N ALA A 12 11.00 -8.36 -20.09
CA ALA A 12 10.72 -7.02 -19.60
C ALA A 12 11.26 -5.96 -20.57
N GLY A 13 12.50 -6.13 -21.07
CA GLY A 13 13.09 -5.29 -22.10
C GLY A 13 12.28 -5.28 -23.40
N ASP A 14 11.91 -6.45 -23.92
CA ASP A 14 11.11 -6.62 -25.15
C ASP A 14 9.73 -5.96 -25.01
N ASN A 15 9.08 -6.13 -23.84
CA ASN A 15 7.81 -5.48 -23.53
C ASN A 15 7.92 -3.96 -23.49
N ILE A 16 8.98 -3.43 -22.84
CA ILE A 16 9.25 -1.99 -22.80
C ILE A 16 9.52 -1.47 -24.21
N LEU A 17 10.35 -2.15 -24.99
CA LEU A 17 10.68 -1.76 -26.36
C LEU A 17 9.44 -1.77 -27.24
N GLY A 18 8.64 -2.84 -27.19
CA GLY A 18 7.39 -2.95 -27.95
C GLY A 18 6.38 -1.88 -27.57
N LEU A 19 6.25 -1.58 -26.28
CA LEU A 19 5.40 -0.49 -25.79
C LEU A 19 5.89 0.87 -26.30
N VAL A 20 7.18 1.16 -26.19
CA VAL A 20 7.77 2.43 -26.65
C VAL A 20 7.58 2.59 -28.15
N MET A 21 7.86 1.57 -28.96
CA MET A 21 7.64 1.60 -30.40
C MET A 21 6.16 1.87 -30.73
N LYS A 22 5.23 1.19 -30.06
CA LYS A 22 3.78 1.42 -30.27
C LYS A 22 3.33 2.81 -29.83
N ILE A 23 3.89 3.36 -28.76
CA ILE A 23 3.64 4.73 -28.32
C ILE A 23 4.16 5.74 -29.35
N LEU A 24 5.35 5.50 -29.92
CA LEU A 24 5.95 6.36 -30.95
C LEU A 24 5.18 6.32 -32.28
N GLU A 25 4.59 5.17 -32.62
CA GLU A 25 3.72 5.01 -33.79
C GLU A 25 2.30 5.59 -33.60
N ALA A 26 1.92 5.92 -32.37
CA ALA A 26 0.55 6.32 -32.04
C ALA A 26 0.22 7.70 -32.66
N PRO A 27 -0.85 7.82 -33.48
CA PRO A 27 -1.22 9.09 -34.12
C PRO A 27 -1.58 10.19 -33.11
N GLU A 28 -1.88 9.82 -31.86
CA GLU A 28 -2.12 10.73 -30.75
C GLU A 28 -0.88 11.52 -30.31
N PHE A 29 0.33 11.02 -30.60
CA PHE A 29 1.59 11.76 -30.40
C PHE A 29 1.98 12.61 -31.61
N ALA A 30 1.48 12.27 -32.80
CA ALA A 30 1.72 13.02 -34.04
C ALA A 30 0.84 14.29 -34.14
N SER A 31 -0.24 14.37 -33.37
CA SER A 31 -1.16 15.51 -33.37
C SER A 31 -1.16 16.21 -32.01
N ASN A 32 -1.15 17.55 -32.02
CA ASN A 32 -1.40 18.38 -30.83
C ASN A 32 -2.88 18.25 -30.41
N LEU A 33 -3.31 17.05 -30.05
CA LEU A 33 -4.65 16.82 -29.53
C LEU A 33 -4.79 17.61 -28.22
N PRO A 34 -5.87 18.40 -28.06
CA PRO A 34 -6.12 19.08 -26.80
C PRO A 34 -6.16 18.02 -25.70
N ARG A 35 -5.29 18.17 -24.69
CA ARG A 35 -5.27 17.36 -23.47
C ARG A 35 -6.61 17.50 -22.76
N THR A 36 -7.59 16.71 -23.15
CA THR A 36 -8.85 16.64 -22.43
C THR A 36 -8.63 15.77 -21.21
N ASN A 37 -8.58 16.38 -20.02
CA ASN A 37 -8.47 15.67 -18.73
C ASN A 37 -9.70 14.79 -18.40
N LYS A 38 -10.59 14.52 -19.36
CA LYS A 38 -11.79 13.72 -19.17
C LYS A 38 -11.49 12.25 -19.49
N PRO A 39 -11.76 11.32 -18.57
CA PRO A 39 -11.56 9.89 -18.81
C PRO A 39 -12.49 9.42 -19.94
N ARG A 40 -11.91 8.79 -20.98
CA ARG A 40 -12.66 8.35 -22.16
C ARG A 40 -13.15 6.91 -22.04
N THR A 41 -12.36 6.04 -21.41
CA THR A 41 -12.57 4.58 -21.42
C THR A 41 -12.30 3.99 -20.04
N VAL A 42 -13.15 3.06 -19.63
CA VAL A 42 -12.91 2.16 -18.49
C VAL A 42 -12.48 0.82 -19.05
N TYR A 43 -11.40 0.27 -18.48
CA TYR A 43 -10.94 -1.07 -18.79
C TYR A 43 -10.64 -1.83 -17.51
N PHE A 44 -10.95 -3.12 -17.50
CA PHE A 44 -10.61 -4.01 -16.40
C PHE A 44 -10.51 -5.45 -16.89
N ASP A 45 -9.72 -6.24 -16.18
CA ASP A 45 -9.56 -7.67 -16.45
C ASP A 45 -10.71 -8.46 -15.83
N PHE A 46 -11.47 -9.20 -16.66
CA PHE A 46 -12.54 -10.06 -16.18
C PHE A 46 -11.99 -11.46 -15.88
N MET A 47 -11.78 -11.72 -14.59
CA MET A 47 -11.32 -13.02 -14.06
C MET A 47 -9.97 -13.50 -14.62
N SER A 48 -9.14 -12.61 -15.16
CA SER A 48 -7.87 -12.99 -15.83
C SER A 48 -8.05 -13.85 -17.08
N ILE A 49 -9.21 -13.73 -17.72
CA ILE A 49 -9.54 -14.43 -18.97
C ILE A 49 -9.49 -13.46 -20.16
N PHE A 50 -10.10 -12.28 -20.04
CA PHE A 50 -10.11 -11.27 -21.10
C PHE A 50 -10.30 -9.85 -20.54
N MET A 51 -9.82 -8.86 -21.30
CA MET A 51 -9.98 -7.44 -20.97
C MET A 51 -11.35 -6.93 -21.43
N VAL A 52 -12.13 -6.37 -20.50
CA VAL A 52 -13.37 -5.66 -20.81
C VAL A 52 -13.05 -4.18 -21.01
N THR A 53 -13.52 -3.58 -22.10
CA THR A 53 -13.36 -2.15 -22.38
C THR A 53 -14.71 -1.52 -22.75
N TYR A 54 -15.03 -0.36 -22.17
CA TYR A 54 -16.22 0.41 -22.50
C TYR A 54 -16.03 1.90 -22.22
N SER A 55 -16.85 2.76 -22.84
CA SER A 55 -16.74 4.21 -22.65
C SER A 55 -17.25 4.67 -21.27
N TYR A 56 -16.63 5.69 -20.67
CA TYR A 56 -17.06 6.20 -19.36
C TYR A 56 -18.56 6.57 -19.29
N PRO A 57 -19.16 7.23 -20.31
CA PRO A 57 -20.60 7.50 -20.33
C PRO A 57 -21.47 6.23 -20.30
N MET A 58 -21.03 5.15 -20.96
CA MET A 58 -21.75 3.87 -20.97
C MET A 58 -21.77 3.25 -19.57
N GLY A 59 -20.65 3.25 -18.85
CA GLY A 59 -20.60 2.77 -17.46
C GLY A 59 -21.55 3.53 -16.54
N ASN A 60 -21.59 4.85 -16.66
CA ASN A 60 -22.51 5.69 -15.89
C ASN A 60 -23.97 5.45 -16.26
N LEU A 61 -24.28 5.20 -17.54
CA LEU A 61 -25.63 4.85 -17.97
C LEU A 61 -26.07 3.53 -17.33
N LEU A 62 -25.24 2.48 -17.41
CA LEU A 62 -25.53 1.18 -16.82
C LEU A 62 -25.72 1.27 -15.29
N ALA A 63 -24.88 2.05 -14.61
CA ALA A 63 -25.02 2.29 -13.17
C ALA A 63 -26.36 2.97 -12.83
N LYS A 64 -26.73 4.03 -13.55
CA LYS A 64 -28.01 4.73 -13.35
C LYS A 64 -29.21 3.82 -13.58
N LEU A 65 -29.17 2.99 -14.62
CA LEU A 65 -30.23 2.01 -14.90
C LEU A 65 -30.34 0.96 -13.79
N ALA A 66 -29.20 0.41 -13.34
CA ALA A 66 -29.17 -0.57 -12.26
C ALA A 66 -29.74 -0.01 -10.94
N ILE A 67 -29.42 1.26 -10.63
CA ILE A 67 -29.98 1.97 -9.47
C ILE A 67 -31.48 2.18 -9.63
N LEU A 68 -31.93 2.71 -10.78
CA LEU A 68 -33.34 2.99 -11.04
C LEU A 68 -34.20 1.72 -10.90
N ILE A 69 -33.78 0.63 -11.55
CA ILE A 69 -34.48 -0.66 -11.50
C ILE A 69 -34.54 -1.18 -10.06
N SER A 70 -33.42 -1.09 -9.33
CA SER A 70 -33.34 -1.54 -7.93
C SER A 70 -34.25 -0.74 -7.00
N LEU A 71 -34.30 0.59 -7.15
CA LEU A 71 -35.15 1.47 -6.34
C LEU A 71 -36.63 1.27 -6.65
N ILE A 72 -37.02 1.12 -7.92
CA ILE A 72 -38.40 0.80 -8.31
C ILE A 72 -38.82 -0.54 -7.70
N SER A 73 -37.96 -1.56 -7.80
CA SER A 73 -38.21 -2.88 -7.25
C SER A 73 -38.39 -2.84 -5.72
N LEU A 74 -37.54 -2.09 -5.02
CA LEU A 74 -37.62 -1.90 -3.57
C LEU A 74 -38.92 -1.18 -3.16
N ALA A 75 -39.28 -0.09 -3.85
CA ALA A 75 -40.50 0.66 -3.57
C ALA A 75 -41.75 -0.21 -3.77
N TRP A 76 -41.76 -1.03 -4.83
CA TRP A 76 -42.85 -1.96 -5.09
C TRP A 76 -42.99 -3.03 -4.00
N ARG A 77 -41.87 -3.57 -3.48
CA ARG A 77 -41.87 -4.51 -2.36
C ARG A 77 -42.39 -3.89 -1.06
N ILE A 78 -41.94 -2.68 -0.72
CA ILE A 78 -42.43 -1.96 0.47
C ILE A 78 -43.94 -1.77 0.38
N LYS A 79 -44.46 -1.36 -0.79
CA LYS A 79 -45.90 -1.20 -1.02
C LYS A 79 -46.67 -2.52 -0.87
N LYS A 80 -46.12 -3.63 -1.38
CA LYS A 80 -46.75 -4.95 -1.31
C LYS A 80 -46.75 -5.57 0.08
N ALA A 81 -45.71 -5.30 0.88
CA ALA A 81 -45.56 -5.83 2.23
C ALA A 81 -46.32 -4.99 3.29
N ALA A 82 -46.80 -3.79 2.95
CA ALA A 82 -47.54 -2.95 3.88
C ALA A 82 -48.94 -3.51 4.19
N PRO A 83 -49.30 -3.73 5.47
CA PRO A 83 -50.66 -4.11 5.85
C PRO A 83 -51.65 -3.05 5.36
N SER A 84 -52.69 -3.47 4.62
CA SER A 84 -53.75 -2.63 4.02
C SER A 84 -53.32 -1.52 3.05
N GLY A 85 -52.04 -1.43 2.67
CA GLY A 85 -51.54 -0.35 1.80
C GLY A 85 -51.57 1.06 2.42
N ASN A 86 -51.79 1.17 3.73
CA ASN A 86 -51.83 2.45 4.45
C ASN A 86 -50.42 3.03 4.66
N LYS A 87 -50.33 4.38 4.70
CA LYS A 87 -49.05 5.11 4.87
C LYS A 87 -48.27 4.67 6.12
N HIS A 88 -48.97 4.40 7.22
CA HIS A 88 -48.36 3.96 8.47
C HIS A 88 -47.70 2.58 8.35
N GLY A 89 -48.36 1.62 7.68
CA GLY A 89 -47.81 0.28 7.41
C GLY A 89 -46.57 0.34 6.51
N MET A 90 -46.60 1.19 5.48
CA MET A 90 -45.42 1.41 4.62
C MET A 90 -44.23 1.98 5.41
N MET A 91 -44.47 2.93 6.32
CA MET A 91 -43.44 3.53 7.15
C MET A 91 -42.82 2.51 8.12
N LEU A 92 -43.63 1.65 8.72
CA LEU A 92 -43.15 0.58 9.59
C LEU A 92 -42.23 -0.41 8.83
N VAL A 93 -42.66 -0.86 7.66
CA VAL A 93 -41.93 -1.79 6.80
C VAL A 93 -40.62 -1.18 6.27
N ALA A 94 -40.61 0.14 6.01
CA ALA A 94 -39.39 0.88 5.68
C ALA A 94 -38.45 0.99 6.90
N TRP A 95 -39.00 1.24 8.09
CA TRP A 95 -38.22 1.33 9.32
C TRP A 95 -37.52 0.01 9.67
N CYS A 96 -38.14 -1.14 9.41
CA CYS A 96 -37.52 -2.45 9.56
C CYS A 96 -36.25 -2.62 8.69
N ARG A 97 -36.25 -2.07 7.46
CA ARG A 97 -35.07 -2.08 6.57
C ARG A 97 -33.97 -1.15 7.08
N VAL A 98 -34.34 0.01 7.63
CA VAL A 98 -33.38 0.92 8.28
C VAL A 98 -32.74 0.26 9.49
N LYS A 99 -33.52 -0.44 10.33
CA LYS A 99 -32.97 -1.24 11.44
C LYS A 99 -32.01 -2.33 10.95
N ALA A 100 -32.38 -3.06 9.89
CA ALA A 100 -31.53 -4.08 9.28
C ALA A 100 -30.20 -3.49 8.77
N LEU A 101 -30.24 -2.33 8.12
CA LEU A 101 -29.05 -1.59 7.68
C LEU A 101 -28.16 -1.20 8.87
N GLY A 102 -28.76 -0.72 9.97
CA GLY A 102 -28.03 -0.42 11.21
C GLY A 102 -27.30 -1.63 11.79
N VAL A 103 -27.96 -2.80 11.80
CA VAL A 103 -27.34 -4.07 12.24
C VAL A 103 -26.19 -4.48 11.32
N ILE A 104 -26.38 -4.38 10.00
CA ILE A 104 -25.33 -4.68 9.00
C ILE A 104 -24.10 -3.80 9.24
N LEU A 105 -24.27 -2.48 9.32
CA LEU A 105 -23.16 -1.54 9.54
C LEU A 105 -22.46 -1.79 10.87
N ALA A 106 -23.22 -1.99 11.95
CA ALA A 106 -22.66 -2.31 13.26
C ALA A 106 -21.85 -3.63 13.22
N SER A 107 -22.34 -4.64 12.48
CA SER A 107 -21.64 -5.91 12.33
C SER A 107 -20.34 -5.77 11.54
N MET A 108 -20.32 -4.94 10.49
CA MET A 108 -19.12 -4.65 9.69
C MET A 108 -18.05 -3.96 10.53
N VAL A 109 -18.43 -2.93 11.29
CA VAL A 109 -17.51 -2.22 12.19
C VAL A 109 -16.95 -3.17 13.25
N ALA A 110 -17.79 -3.96 13.91
CA ALA A 110 -17.34 -4.94 14.89
C ALA A 110 -16.42 -6.02 14.29
N GLY A 111 -16.70 -6.47 13.07
CA GLY A 111 -15.86 -7.40 12.33
C GLY A 111 -14.46 -6.85 12.08
N VAL A 112 -14.36 -5.63 11.54
CA VAL A 112 -13.07 -4.94 11.33
C VAL A 112 -12.32 -4.75 12.64
N LEU A 113 -12.99 -4.30 13.71
CA LEU A 113 -12.38 -4.13 15.02
C LEU A 113 -11.82 -5.44 15.59
N THR A 114 -12.50 -6.57 15.35
CA THR A 114 -12.03 -7.88 15.79
C THR A 114 -10.78 -8.31 15.04
N SER A 115 -10.73 -8.14 13.72
CA SER A 115 -9.51 -8.40 12.93
C SER A 115 -8.34 -7.51 13.36
N VAL A 116 -8.62 -6.23 13.67
CA VAL A 116 -7.62 -5.30 14.22
C VAL A 116 -7.13 -5.77 15.59
N ALA A 117 -8.01 -6.28 16.45
CA ALA A 117 -7.62 -6.86 17.73
C ALA A 117 -6.68 -8.08 17.53
N VAL A 118 -6.97 -8.96 16.57
CA VAL A 118 -6.08 -10.07 16.20
C VAL A 118 -4.71 -9.55 15.75
N ALA A 119 -4.67 -8.54 14.88
CA ALA A 119 -3.42 -7.92 14.44
C ALA A 119 -2.61 -7.28 15.59
N LEU A 120 -3.29 -6.62 16.54
CA LEU A 120 -2.65 -6.06 17.73
C LEU A 120 -2.06 -7.15 18.62
N VAL A 121 -2.77 -8.25 18.82
CA VAL A 121 -2.27 -9.42 19.56
C VAL A 121 -0.98 -9.94 18.89
N LEU A 122 -1.00 -10.18 17.57
CA LEU A 122 0.19 -10.62 16.83
C LEU A 122 1.35 -9.62 16.93
N THR A 123 1.05 -8.32 16.95
CA THR A 123 2.04 -7.26 17.15
C THR A 123 2.70 -7.35 18.53
N VAL A 124 1.91 -7.54 19.58
CA VAL A 124 2.41 -7.67 20.97
C VAL A 124 3.30 -8.90 21.13
N PHE A 125 2.93 -10.03 20.51
CA PHE A 125 3.75 -11.26 20.50
C PHE A 125 4.99 -11.15 19.61
N GLY A 126 5.15 -10.09 18.81
CA GLY A 126 6.24 -9.95 17.85
C GLY A 126 6.15 -10.93 16.68
N SER A 127 4.96 -11.49 16.42
CA SER A 127 4.66 -12.46 15.37
C SER A 127 4.01 -11.78 14.15
N THR A 128 4.54 -10.62 13.76
CA THR A 128 4.07 -9.85 12.61
C THR A 128 4.57 -10.44 11.30
N MET A 129 3.79 -10.21 10.24
CA MET A 129 3.97 -10.59 8.85
C MET A 129 3.98 -12.10 8.59
N SER A 130 3.38 -12.92 9.45
CA SER A 130 3.31 -14.38 9.25
C SER A 130 2.71 -14.77 7.89
N TRP A 131 1.80 -13.95 7.36
CA TRP A 131 1.21 -14.08 6.04
C TRP A 131 2.13 -13.70 4.86
N TYR A 132 3.30 -13.12 5.09
CA TYR A 132 4.21 -12.69 4.02
C TYR A 132 4.74 -13.88 3.21
N ALA A 133 5.23 -14.92 3.88
CA ALA A 133 5.58 -16.20 3.24
C ALA A 133 4.35 -17.08 2.97
N ARG A 134 3.25 -16.88 3.70
CA ARG A 134 2.06 -17.74 3.70
C ARG A 134 0.78 -16.93 3.59
N PRO A 135 0.46 -16.35 2.41
CA PRO A 135 -0.69 -15.45 2.26
C PRO A 135 -2.01 -16.03 2.75
N TYR A 136 -2.21 -17.35 2.62
CA TYR A 136 -3.42 -18.04 3.08
C TYR A 136 -3.71 -17.88 4.58
N LEU A 137 -2.73 -17.54 5.42
CA LEU A 137 -2.97 -17.27 6.85
C LEU A 137 -3.89 -16.06 7.06
N THR A 138 -3.95 -15.10 6.12
CA THR A 138 -4.88 -13.96 6.23
C THR A 138 -6.33 -14.41 6.22
N ILE A 139 -6.66 -15.53 5.57
CA ILE A 139 -8.01 -16.09 5.55
C ILE A 139 -8.43 -16.43 6.98
N GLY A 140 -7.63 -17.19 7.71
CA GLY A 140 -7.98 -17.55 9.09
C GLY A 140 -7.83 -16.38 10.07
N LEU A 141 -6.79 -15.56 9.93
CA LEU A 141 -6.53 -14.46 10.85
C LEU A 141 -7.55 -13.32 10.71
N TYR A 142 -7.90 -12.92 9.48
CA TYR A 142 -8.64 -11.69 9.20
C TYR A 142 -9.99 -11.92 8.52
N TYR A 143 -10.10 -12.85 7.56
CA TYR A 143 -11.41 -13.14 6.96
C TYR A 143 -12.32 -13.87 7.95
N CYS A 144 -11.84 -14.93 8.60
CA CYS A 144 -12.64 -15.72 9.54
C CYS A 144 -13.00 -14.93 10.81
N SER A 145 -12.11 -14.09 11.33
CA SER A 145 -12.40 -13.24 12.50
C SER A 145 -13.45 -12.16 12.18
N CYS A 146 -13.32 -11.48 11.04
CA CYS A 146 -14.31 -10.50 10.56
C CYS A 146 -15.68 -11.15 10.32
N VAL A 147 -15.72 -12.17 9.45
CA VAL A 147 -16.96 -12.85 9.04
C VAL A 147 -17.60 -13.58 10.23
N GLY A 148 -16.80 -14.23 11.09
CA GLY A 148 -17.28 -14.91 12.29
C GLY A 148 -17.96 -13.95 13.26
N THR A 149 -17.41 -12.74 13.43
CA THR A 149 -18.02 -11.70 14.26
C THR A 149 -19.30 -11.15 13.65
N MET A 150 -19.31 -10.89 12.34
CA MET A 150 -20.52 -10.46 11.63
C MET A 150 -21.65 -11.50 11.78
N LEU A 151 -21.34 -12.78 11.56
CA LEU A 151 -22.27 -13.88 11.74
C LEU A 151 -22.76 -13.98 13.19
N ALA A 152 -21.87 -13.81 14.18
CA ALA A 152 -22.24 -13.86 15.59
C ALA A 152 -23.24 -12.76 15.98
N ILE A 153 -23.05 -11.54 15.46
CA ILE A 153 -23.98 -10.42 15.68
C ILE A 153 -25.32 -10.72 15.02
N HIS A 154 -25.33 -11.11 13.74
CA HIS A 154 -26.56 -11.44 13.03
C HIS A 154 -27.30 -12.63 13.66
N TRP A 155 -26.58 -13.65 14.13
CA TRP A 155 -27.15 -14.81 14.83
C TRP A 155 -27.76 -14.42 16.18
N LYS A 156 -27.09 -13.57 16.97
CA LYS A 156 -27.66 -13.04 18.22
C LYS A 156 -28.94 -12.25 17.97
N VAL A 157 -28.97 -11.40 16.93
CA VAL A 157 -30.17 -10.66 16.54
C VAL A 157 -31.29 -11.61 16.08
N ALA A 158 -30.96 -12.65 15.31
CA ALA A 158 -31.92 -13.67 14.89
C ALA A 158 -32.53 -14.42 16.08
N LEU A 159 -31.71 -14.83 17.05
CA LEU A 159 -32.17 -15.48 18.29
C LEU A 159 -33.04 -14.56 19.14
N SER A 160 -32.66 -13.28 19.27
CA SER A 160 -33.45 -12.29 19.99
C SER A 160 -34.83 -12.13 19.37
N ARG A 161 -34.91 -12.06 18.03
CA ARG A 161 -36.19 -11.98 17.29
C ARG A 161 -37.04 -13.25 17.49
N ARG A 162 -36.44 -14.44 17.47
CA ARG A 162 -37.14 -15.72 17.70
C ARG A 162 -37.73 -15.83 19.11
N ARG A 163 -37.13 -15.16 20.09
CA ARG A 163 -37.59 -15.17 21.50
C ARG A 163 -38.60 -14.06 21.80
N GLY A 164 -38.49 -12.91 21.14
CA GLY A 164 -39.43 -11.80 21.29
C GLY A 164 -40.78 -12.11 20.64
N LYS A 165 -41.87 -11.59 21.24
CA LYS A 165 -43.20 -11.55 20.61
C LYS A 165 -43.39 -10.31 19.71
N ASP A 166 -42.32 -9.56 19.46
CA ASP A 166 -42.36 -8.32 18.70
C ASP A 166 -42.52 -8.60 17.21
N TRP A 167 -43.79 -8.55 16.77
CA TRP A 167 -44.27 -8.31 15.42
C TRP A 167 -44.05 -9.42 14.37
N GLU A 168 -45.12 -10.20 14.16
CA GLU A 168 -45.65 -10.96 13.00
C GLU A 168 -44.83 -11.38 11.76
N ASP A 169 -43.56 -11.04 11.59
CA ASP A 169 -42.82 -11.36 10.36
C ASP A 169 -41.90 -12.57 10.53
N GLY A 170 -42.32 -13.69 9.94
CA GLY A 170 -41.56 -14.93 9.90
C GLY A 170 -40.13 -14.75 9.36
N GLU A 171 -39.26 -15.74 9.63
CA GLU A 171 -37.81 -15.66 9.37
C GLU A 171 -37.45 -15.23 7.93
N TRP A 172 -38.28 -15.63 6.96
CA TRP A 172 -38.14 -15.30 5.55
C TRP A 172 -38.40 -13.82 5.23
N THR A 173 -39.31 -13.15 5.93
CA THR A 173 -39.55 -11.71 5.76
C THR A 173 -38.38 -10.91 6.33
N ALA A 174 -37.79 -11.38 7.44
CA ALA A 174 -36.56 -10.78 7.95
C ALA A 174 -35.40 -10.89 6.95
N LEU A 175 -35.21 -12.06 6.33
CA LEU A 175 -34.21 -12.25 5.27
C LEU A 175 -34.38 -11.25 4.13
N GLU A 176 -35.62 -11.01 3.70
CA GLU A 176 -35.95 -9.99 2.69
C GLU A 176 -35.53 -8.58 3.12
N HIS A 177 -35.79 -8.20 4.38
CA HIS A 177 -35.35 -6.89 4.90
C HIS A 177 -33.82 -6.71 4.90
N TYR A 178 -33.07 -7.76 5.26
CA TYR A 178 -31.60 -7.71 5.25
C TYR A 178 -31.03 -7.69 3.82
N HIS A 179 -31.62 -8.44 2.88
CA HIS A 179 -31.21 -8.36 1.47
C HIS A 179 -31.49 -6.99 0.86
N ASP A 180 -32.66 -6.40 1.14
CA ASP A 180 -33.00 -5.05 0.71
C ASP A 180 -32.04 -4.00 1.31
N ALA A 181 -31.70 -4.13 2.60
CA ALA A 181 -30.74 -3.26 3.26
C ALA A 181 -29.32 -3.38 2.67
N ASN A 182 -28.86 -4.60 2.35
CA ASN A 182 -27.60 -4.82 1.65
C ASN A 182 -27.59 -4.21 0.24
N GLN A 183 -28.70 -4.33 -0.49
CA GLN A 183 -28.80 -3.71 -1.80
C GLN A 183 -28.75 -2.19 -1.71
N LEU A 184 -29.37 -1.57 -0.71
CA LEU A 184 -29.23 -0.14 -0.43
C LEU A 184 -27.78 0.26 -0.14
N LEU A 185 -27.04 -0.56 0.60
CA LEU A 185 -25.62 -0.34 0.88
C LEU A 185 -24.79 -0.35 -0.42
N TRP A 186 -25.01 -1.32 -1.31
CA TRP A 186 -24.32 -1.41 -2.59
C TRP A 186 -24.71 -0.29 -3.56
N ILE A 187 -25.97 0.15 -3.55
CA ILE A 187 -26.42 1.35 -4.28
C ILE A 187 -25.70 2.59 -3.76
N ALA A 188 -25.61 2.76 -2.43
CA ALA A 188 -24.90 3.88 -1.83
C ALA A 188 -23.41 3.88 -2.22
N ALA A 189 -22.75 2.72 -2.15
CA ALA A 189 -21.37 2.57 -2.60
C ALA A 189 -21.21 2.93 -4.09
N LEU A 190 -22.11 2.47 -4.95
CA LEU A 190 -22.12 2.79 -6.38
C LEU A 190 -22.29 4.31 -6.61
N VAL A 191 -23.19 4.96 -5.89
CA VAL A 191 -23.41 6.42 -5.98
C VAL A 191 -22.16 7.20 -5.55
N VAL A 192 -21.53 6.82 -4.44
CA VAL A 192 -20.30 7.46 -3.94
C VAL A 192 -19.16 7.31 -4.94
N LEU A 193 -18.96 6.11 -5.51
CA LEU A 193 -17.91 5.86 -6.50
C LEU A 193 -18.13 6.67 -7.78
N MET A 194 -19.38 6.75 -8.27
CA MET A 194 -19.73 7.60 -9.41
C MET A 194 -19.49 9.08 -9.12
N ALA A 195 -19.91 9.57 -7.94
CA ALA A 195 -19.73 10.97 -7.55
C ALA A 195 -18.25 11.35 -7.39
N SER A 196 -17.43 10.40 -6.95
CA SER A 196 -15.98 10.58 -6.79
C SER A 196 -15.19 10.46 -8.10
N GLY A 197 -15.84 10.10 -9.21
CA GLY A 197 -15.17 9.86 -10.50
C GLY A 197 -14.24 8.64 -10.50
N ILE A 198 -14.41 7.71 -9.57
CA ILE A 198 -13.58 6.50 -9.47
C ILE A 198 -14.09 5.46 -10.47
N HIS A 199 -13.22 4.97 -11.35
CA HIS A 199 -13.61 4.06 -12.45
C HIS A 199 -13.94 2.62 -12.02
N GLY A 200 -13.82 2.29 -10.73
CA GLY A 200 -14.13 0.99 -10.13
C GLY A 200 -15.62 0.66 -10.00
N ILE A 201 -16.51 1.41 -10.67
CA ILE A 201 -17.98 1.24 -10.57
C ILE A 201 -18.47 -0.14 -11.04
N TYR A 202 -17.70 -0.84 -11.88
CA TYR A 202 -18.06 -2.14 -12.43
C TYR A 202 -18.29 -3.21 -11.34
N VAL A 203 -17.56 -3.14 -10.22
CA VAL A 203 -17.73 -4.08 -9.10
C VAL A 203 -19.11 -3.91 -8.43
N PRO A 204 -19.49 -2.73 -7.88
CA PRO A 204 -20.82 -2.53 -7.34
C PRO A 204 -21.95 -2.76 -8.37
N ILE A 205 -21.74 -2.42 -9.65
CA ILE A 205 -22.74 -2.67 -10.70
C ILE A 205 -23.05 -4.17 -10.78
N THR A 206 -22.05 -5.05 -10.76
CA THR A 206 -22.32 -6.50 -10.80
C THR A 206 -23.10 -6.99 -9.59
N TRP A 207 -22.78 -6.52 -8.38
CA TRP A 207 -23.57 -6.85 -7.19
C TRP A 207 -25.01 -6.34 -7.30
N VAL A 208 -25.23 -5.07 -7.64
CA VAL A 208 -26.56 -4.48 -7.78
C VAL A 208 -27.36 -5.13 -8.92
N ALA A 209 -26.73 -5.41 -10.05
CA ALA A 209 -27.39 -5.97 -11.21
C ALA A 209 -27.73 -7.45 -11.02
N PHE A 210 -26.80 -8.30 -10.57
CA PHE A 210 -27.06 -9.74 -10.47
C PHE A 210 -27.79 -10.10 -9.18
N THR A 211 -27.25 -9.72 -8.02
CA THR A 211 -27.87 -10.09 -6.75
C THR A 211 -29.07 -9.23 -6.43
N GLY A 212 -28.98 -7.92 -6.73
CA GLY A 212 -30.09 -7.00 -6.58
C GLY A 212 -31.27 -7.47 -7.42
N THR A 213 -31.15 -7.66 -8.74
CA THR A 213 -32.31 -8.07 -9.55
C THR A 213 -32.86 -9.45 -9.17
N VAL A 214 -32.04 -10.45 -8.88
CA VAL A 214 -32.53 -11.79 -8.55
C VAL A 214 -33.22 -11.82 -7.19
N PHE A 215 -32.60 -11.29 -6.13
CA PHE A 215 -33.24 -11.28 -4.80
C PHE A 215 -34.40 -10.28 -4.72
N SER A 216 -34.39 -9.24 -5.55
CA SER A 216 -35.43 -8.21 -5.57
C SER A 216 -36.62 -8.52 -6.47
N ALA A 217 -36.38 -8.79 -7.74
CA ALA A 217 -37.42 -8.96 -8.75
C ALA A 217 -38.02 -10.37 -8.67
N ALA A 218 -37.21 -11.38 -8.34
CA ALA A 218 -37.71 -12.74 -8.11
C ALA A 218 -38.03 -13.02 -6.62
N SER A 219 -38.02 -12.00 -5.73
CA SER A 219 -38.30 -12.15 -4.29
C SER A 219 -39.58 -12.95 -4.00
N PRO A 220 -40.72 -12.75 -4.70
CA PRO A 220 -41.92 -13.50 -4.39
C PRO A 220 -41.80 -14.99 -4.70
N TRP A 221 -41.03 -15.36 -5.74
CA TRP A 221 -40.79 -16.76 -6.07
C TRP A 221 -39.75 -17.35 -5.11
N PHE A 222 -38.64 -16.65 -4.88
CA PHE A 222 -37.60 -17.02 -3.94
C PHE A 222 -38.15 -17.27 -2.52
N LEU A 223 -38.91 -16.34 -1.96
CA LEU A 223 -39.49 -16.49 -0.62
C LEU A 223 -40.55 -17.60 -0.56
N ARG A 224 -41.28 -17.85 -1.66
CA ARG A 224 -42.25 -18.96 -1.76
C ARG A 224 -41.56 -20.33 -1.71
N LEU A 225 -40.41 -20.49 -2.38
CA LEU A 225 -39.63 -21.73 -2.30
C LEU A 225 -39.16 -22.01 -0.86
N GLY A 226 -38.75 -20.96 -0.14
CA GLY A 226 -38.36 -21.02 1.28
C GLY A 226 -39.48 -21.48 2.20
N ARG A 227 -40.64 -20.85 2.07
CA ARG A 227 -41.83 -21.19 2.88
C ARG A 227 -42.35 -22.60 2.58
N ARG A 228 -42.15 -23.12 1.37
CA ARG A 228 -42.53 -24.49 0.96
C ARG A 228 -41.51 -25.57 1.33
N GLY A 229 -40.41 -25.22 1.99
CA GLY A 229 -39.38 -26.18 2.42
C GLY A 229 -38.44 -26.65 1.30
N HIS A 230 -38.46 -26.02 0.12
CA HIS A 230 -37.56 -26.36 -0.99
C HIS A 230 -36.17 -25.73 -0.81
N HIS A 231 -35.52 -26.02 0.32
CA HIS A 231 -34.26 -25.39 0.73
C HIS A 231 -33.11 -25.62 -0.28
N GLY A 232 -33.06 -26.79 -0.92
CA GLY A 232 -32.03 -27.09 -1.93
C GLY A 232 -32.13 -26.21 -3.18
N GLN A 233 -33.34 -25.99 -3.70
CA GLN A 233 -33.57 -25.12 -4.86
C GLN A 233 -33.23 -23.66 -4.56
N LEU A 234 -33.49 -23.20 -3.34
CA LEU A 234 -33.13 -21.84 -2.90
C LEU A 234 -31.63 -21.61 -2.87
N VAL A 235 -30.89 -22.58 -2.34
CA VAL A 235 -29.43 -22.50 -2.28
C VAL A 235 -28.86 -22.42 -3.69
N ILE A 236 -29.39 -23.23 -4.63
CA ILE A 236 -28.98 -23.17 -6.04
C ILE A 236 -29.25 -21.78 -6.62
N VAL A 237 -30.44 -21.21 -6.42
CA VAL A 237 -30.79 -19.86 -6.91
C VAL A 237 -29.88 -18.80 -6.30
N ALA A 238 -29.60 -18.86 -4.99
CA ALA A 238 -28.72 -17.93 -4.31
C ALA A 238 -27.28 -18.02 -4.83
N ILE A 239 -26.76 -19.24 -5.04
CA ILE A 239 -25.44 -19.47 -5.62
C ILE A 239 -25.39 -18.89 -7.04
N LEU A 240 -26.34 -19.21 -7.91
CA LEU A 240 -26.39 -18.70 -9.28
C LEU A 240 -26.48 -17.16 -9.33
N ALA A 241 -27.27 -16.55 -8.44
CA ALA A 241 -27.40 -15.10 -8.35
C ALA A 241 -26.09 -14.41 -7.95
N THR A 242 -25.27 -15.07 -7.14
CA THR A 242 -24.04 -14.50 -6.58
C THR A 242 -22.77 -14.95 -7.29
N LEU A 243 -22.83 -15.96 -8.16
CA LEU A 243 -21.64 -16.60 -8.74
C LEU A 243 -20.73 -15.61 -9.47
N ILE A 244 -21.26 -14.87 -10.44
CA ILE A 244 -20.50 -13.89 -11.22
C ILE A 244 -19.92 -12.76 -10.35
N PRO A 245 -20.72 -12.03 -9.55
CA PRO A 245 -20.18 -10.95 -8.73
C PRO A 245 -19.20 -11.44 -7.67
N LEU A 246 -19.43 -12.62 -7.07
CA LEU A 246 -18.52 -13.21 -6.09
C LEU A 246 -17.18 -13.58 -6.73
N LEU A 247 -17.19 -14.29 -7.87
CA LEU A 247 -15.96 -14.65 -8.60
C LEU A 247 -15.15 -13.41 -8.96
N LEU A 248 -15.81 -12.38 -9.52
CA LEU A 248 -15.15 -11.11 -9.83
C LEU A 248 -14.51 -10.48 -8.59
N THR A 249 -15.25 -10.40 -7.47
CA THR A 249 -14.69 -9.84 -6.22
C THR A 249 -13.57 -10.66 -5.63
N VAL A 250 -13.62 -11.99 -5.71
CA VAL A 250 -12.57 -12.88 -5.18
C VAL A 250 -11.31 -12.73 -6.02
N CYS A 251 -11.41 -12.73 -7.35
CA CYS A 251 -10.28 -12.48 -8.25
C CYS A 251 -9.63 -11.12 -7.96
N LEU A 252 -10.44 -10.06 -7.84
CA LEU A 252 -9.92 -8.73 -7.50
C LEU A 252 -9.29 -8.68 -6.10
N SER A 253 -9.87 -9.39 -5.13
CA SER A 253 -9.32 -9.49 -3.77
C SER A 253 -7.94 -10.14 -3.81
N MET A 254 -7.79 -11.26 -4.54
CA MET A 254 -6.49 -11.92 -4.73
C MET A 254 -5.47 -11.00 -5.41
N SER A 255 -5.87 -10.27 -6.46
CA SER A 255 -4.99 -9.31 -7.13
C SER A 255 -4.52 -8.18 -6.20
N ILE A 256 -5.41 -7.67 -5.34
CA ILE A 256 -5.08 -6.66 -4.33
C ILE A 256 -4.09 -7.23 -3.32
N GLU A 257 -4.31 -8.44 -2.81
CA GLU A 257 -3.42 -9.08 -1.82
C GLU A 257 -2.04 -9.36 -2.40
N VAL A 258 -1.96 -9.90 -3.62
CA VAL A 258 -0.71 -10.15 -4.35
C VAL A 258 0.08 -8.85 -4.57
N ALA A 259 -0.58 -7.72 -4.76
CA ALA A 259 0.09 -6.43 -4.88
C ALA A 259 0.51 -5.86 -3.51
N ILE A 260 -0.37 -5.90 -2.51
CA ILE A 260 -0.19 -5.21 -1.23
C ILE A 260 0.80 -5.94 -0.32
N PHE A 261 0.77 -7.27 -0.23
CA PHE A 261 1.64 -8.01 0.70
C PHE A 261 3.13 -7.81 0.40
N PRO A 262 3.60 -7.86 -0.87
CA PRO A 262 4.97 -7.49 -1.21
C PRO A 262 5.33 -6.04 -0.91
N ILE A 263 4.37 -5.10 -0.99
CA ILE A 263 4.57 -3.70 -0.65
C ILE A 263 4.75 -3.54 0.86
N MET A 264 3.94 -4.23 1.67
CA MET A 264 4.04 -4.21 3.13
C MET A 264 5.37 -4.80 3.63
N GLY A 265 5.91 -5.82 2.95
CA GLY A 265 7.26 -6.34 3.20
C GLY A 265 8.41 -5.40 2.80
N ARG A 266 8.13 -4.16 2.36
CA ARG A 266 9.14 -3.14 2.02
C ARG A 266 8.73 -1.70 2.31
N VAL A 267 7.71 -1.48 3.15
CA VAL A 267 7.13 -0.14 3.39
C VAL A 267 7.95 0.74 4.34
N GLY A 268 8.95 0.15 5.01
CA GLY A 268 9.78 0.76 6.04
C GLY A 268 9.51 0.19 7.43
N THR A 269 10.12 0.80 8.45
CA THR A 269 10.06 0.32 9.84
C THR A 269 8.93 0.92 10.67
N LEU A 270 8.32 2.01 10.21
CA LEU A 270 7.40 2.82 11.01
C LEU A 270 5.95 2.36 10.95
N THR A 271 5.50 1.87 9.80
CA THR A 271 4.10 1.45 9.60
C THR A 271 3.96 -0.01 10.01
N ASN A 272 3.02 -0.31 10.90
CA ASN A 272 2.71 -1.69 11.26
C ASN A 272 1.94 -2.39 10.12
N PRO A 273 2.53 -3.40 9.45
CA PRO A 273 1.90 -4.08 8.32
C PRO A 273 0.73 -4.97 8.73
N GLU A 274 0.69 -5.47 9.98
CA GLU A 274 -0.44 -6.30 10.44
C GLU A 274 -1.75 -5.53 10.46
N LEU A 275 -1.71 -4.27 10.91
CA LEU A 275 -2.90 -3.42 10.94
C LEU A 275 -3.43 -3.13 9.53
N VAL A 276 -2.51 -2.89 8.58
CA VAL A 276 -2.88 -2.62 7.19
C VAL A 276 -3.50 -3.87 6.56
N ALA A 277 -2.88 -5.04 6.76
CA ALA A 277 -3.41 -6.31 6.27
C ALA A 277 -4.78 -6.63 6.88
N ALA A 278 -4.94 -6.48 8.20
CA ALA A 278 -6.21 -6.73 8.88
C ALA A 278 -7.36 -5.88 8.33
N VAL A 279 -7.13 -4.58 8.13
CA VAL A 279 -8.14 -3.66 7.61
C VAL A 279 -8.51 -4.02 6.16
N ILE A 280 -7.51 -4.19 5.29
CA ILE A 280 -7.75 -4.52 3.87
C ILE A 280 -8.47 -5.86 3.74
N CYS A 281 -7.96 -6.92 4.35
CA CYS A 281 -8.58 -8.24 4.31
C CYS A 281 -10.01 -8.23 4.89
N SER A 282 -10.28 -7.44 5.93
CA SER A 282 -11.63 -7.30 6.48
C SER A 282 -12.60 -6.64 5.50
N PHE A 283 -12.19 -5.58 4.79
CA PHE A 283 -13.01 -4.97 3.75
C PHE A 283 -13.28 -5.93 2.58
N LEU A 284 -12.25 -6.67 2.14
CA LEU A 284 -12.40 -7.68 1.11
C LEU A 284 -13.35 -8.81 1.56
N ALA A 285 -13.26 -9.26 2.81
CA ALA A 285 -14.16 -10.24 3.40
C ALA A 285 -15.61 -9.74 3.45
N ILE A 286 -15.82 -8.48 3.84
CA ILE A 286 -17.16 -7.84 3.85
C ILE A 286 -17.74 -7.82 2.44
N PHE A 287 -16.97 -7.44 1.42
CA PHE A 287 -17.46 -7.42 0.04
C PHE A 287 -17.83 -8.82 -0.45
N CYS A 288 -16.99 -9.82 -0.20
CA CYS A 288 -17.23 -11.20 -0.61
C CYS A 288 -18.43 -11.84 0.11
N THR A 289 -18.72 -11.46 1.36
CA THR A 289 -19.74 -12.12 2.19
C THR A 289 -21.04 -11.33 2.36
N SER A 290 -21.09 -10.08 1.89
CA SER A 290 -22.21 -9.14 2.12
C SER A 290 -23.60 -9.77 1.96
N TYR A 291 -23.88 -10.46 0.84
CA TYR A 291 -25.17 -11.12 0.57
C TYR A 291 -25.33 -12.51 1.20
N MET A 292 -24.26 -13.11 1.75
CA MET A 292 -24.30 -14.44 2.37
C MET A 292 -24.64 -14.38 3.86
N ILE A 293 -24.17 -13.35 4.58
CA ILE A 293 -24.40 -13.19 6.03
C ILE A 293 -25.91 -13.24 6.41
N PRO A 294 -26.84 -12.59 5.66
CA PRO A 294 -28.26 -12.59 6.01
C PRO A 294 -28.91 -13.98 6.12
N PHE A 295 -28.41 -14.99 5.41
CA PHE A 295 -28.95 -16.36 5.48
C PHE A 295 -28.89 -16.98 6.87
N VAL A 296 -28.03 -16.46 7.76
CA VAL A 296 -28.00 -16.90 9.17
C VAL A 296 -29.34 -16.65 9.89
N HIS A 297 -30.16 -15.69 9.43
CA HIS A 297 -31.48 -15.37 10.00
C HIS A 297 -32.55 -16.43 9.76
N VAL A 298 -32.38 -17.27 8.74
CA VAL A 298 -33.27 -18.40 8.40
C VAL A 298 -32.62 -19.76 8.71
N SER A 299 -31.37 -19.76 9.18
CA SER A 299 -30.66 -20.98 9.53
C SER A 299 -31.17 -21.57 10.85
N SER A 300 -31.34 -22.89 10.89
CA SER A 300 -31.70 -23.60 12.12
C SER A 300 -30.57 -23.57 13.15
N ASN A 301 -29.31 -23.53 12.71
CA ASN A 301 -28.15 -23.53 13.60
C ASN A 301 -26.98 -22.72 13.02
N GLY A 302 -27.04 -21.40 13.18
CA GLY A 302 -25.95 -20.49 12.79
C GLY A 302 -24.70 -20.59 13.67
N SER A 303 -24.83 -21.14 14.90
CA SER A 303 -23.72 -21.24 15.85
C SER A 303 -22.60 -22.16 15.37
N ARG A 304 -22.92 -23.25 14.66
CA ARG A 304 -21.93 -24.19 14.13
C ARG A 304 -20.90 -23.51 13.23
N LEU A 305 -21.36 -22.69 12.28
CA LEU A 305 -20.47 -21.98 11.36
C LEU A 305 -19.58 -20.98 12.12
N ILE A 306 -20.12 -20.28 13.12
CA ILE A 306 -19.36 -19.36 13.97
C ILE A 306 -18.24 -20.09 14.71
N TYR A 307 -18.52 -21.25 15.30
CA TYR A 307 -17.50 -22.05 15.99
C TYR A 307 -16.42 -22.59 15.04
N VAL A 308 -16.80 -22.98 13.82
CA VAL A 308 -15.82 -23.38 12.79
C VAL A 308 -14.90 -22.23 12.43
N LEU A 309 -15.44 -21.04 12.15
CA LEU A 309 -14.63 -19.86 11.82
C LEU A 309 -13.74 -19.43 12.99
N LEU A 310 -14.24 -19.50 14.22
CA LEU A 310 -13.45 -19.24 15.42
C LEU A 310 -12.32 -20.26 15.57
N GLY A 311 -12.59 -21.54 15.32
CA GLY A 311 -11.59 -22.61 15.35
C GLY A 311 -10.49 -22.39 14.31
N VAL A 312 -10.87 -22.06 13.06
CA VAL A 312 -9.90 -21.74 12.00
C VAL A 312 -9.06 -20.52 12.39
N CYS A 313 -9.68 -19.47 12.94
CA CYS A 313 -8.97 -18.28 13.41
C CYS A 313 -7.97 -18.62 14.54
N ALA A 314 -8.39 -19.43 15.52
CA ALA A 314 -7.52 -19.87 16.61
C ALA A 314 -6.33 -20.70 16.11
N VAL A 315 -6.54 -21.62 15.17
CA VAL A 315 -5.48 -22.41 14.54
C VAL A 315 -4.52 -21.51 13.74
N SER A 316 -5.05 -20.56 12.98
CA SER A 316 -4.22 -19.60 12.23
C SER A 316 -3.42 -18.68 13.17
N MET A 317 -3.96 -18.28 14.31
CA MET A 317 -3.24 -17.51 15.32
C MET A 317 -2.15 -18.34 16.01
N ALA A 318 -2.44 -19.59 16.37
CA ALA A 318 -1.45 -20.51 16.95
C ALA A 318 -0.30 -20.77 15.97
N THR A 319 -0.61 -21.01 14.69
CA THR A 319 0.41 -21.17 13.64
C THR A 319 1.23 -19.90 13.45
N ALA A 320 0.61 -18.72 13.40
CA ALA A 320 1.30 -17.43 13.29
C ALA A 320 2.26 -17.15 14.47
N ILE A 321 1.89 -17.52 15.70
CA ILE A 321 2.72 -17.33 16.90
C ILE A 321 3.85 -18.35 16.98
N SER A 322 3.61 -19.57 16.49
CA SER A 322 4.62 -20.63 16.47
C SER A 322 5.77 -20.36 15.49
N PRO A 323 6.88 -21.14 15.53
CA PRO A 323 7.93 -21.09 14.51
C PRO A 323 7.42 -21.35 13.07
N LEU A 324 6.28 -22.05 12.92
CA LEU A 324 5.63 -22.24 11.62
C LEU A 324 5.08 -20.93 11.04
N GLY A 325 4.93 -19.89 11.85
CA GLY A 325 4.51 -18.56 11.45
C GLY A 325 5.65 -17.64 11.05
N PHE A 326 6.89 -18.15 10.99
CA PHE A 326 8.05 -17.33 10.61
C PHE A 326 7.83 -16.69 9.23
N PRO A 327 7.94 -15.35 9.12
CA PRO A 327 7.43 -14.59 7.98
C PRO A 327 8.30 -14.68 6.71
N TYR A 328 9.55 -15.13 6.81
CA TYR A 328 10.50 -15.11 5.70
C TYR A 328 10.90 -16.50 5.22
N SER A 329 11.21 -16.60 3.94
CA SER A 329 11.68 -17.85 3.32
C SER A 329 12.61 -17.56 2.14
N ALA A 330 13.69 -18.33 2.07
CA ALA A 330 14.61 -18.39 0.92
C ALA A 330 14.32 -19.61 0.00
N ALA A 331 13.27 -20.39 0.29
CA ALA A 331 13.00 -21.61 -0.45
C ALA A 331 12.71 -21.34 -1.94
N ASN A 332 13.32 -22.15 -2.81
CA ASN A 332 13.14 -22.09 -4.26
C ASN A 332 11.65 -22.17 -4.64
N GLY A 333 11.20 -21.25 -5.49
CA GLY A 333 9.79 -21.14 -5.92
C GLY A 333 8.82 -20.51 -4.91
N ARG A 334 9.26 -20.21 -3.68
CA ARG A 334 8.48 -19.51 -2.64
C ARG A 334 9.35 -18.50 -1.87
N ALA A 335 10.16 -17.74 -2.61
CA ALA A 335 11.04 -16.75 -2.04
C ALA A 335 10.24 -15.55 -1.50
N SER A 336 10.31 -15.35 -0.19
CA SER A 336 9.76 -14.21 0.55
C SER A 336 10.84 -13.69 1.50
N PRO A 337 11.97 -13.19 0.97
CA PRO A 337 13.10 -12.81 1.79
C PRO A 337 12.84 -11.49 2.53
N GLN A 338 13.43 -11.35 3.72
CA GLN A 338 13.55 -10.05 4.35
C GLN A 338 14.58 -9.22 3.59
N ARG A 339 14.21 -8.00 3.17
CA ARG A 339 15.12 -7.12 2.41
C ARG A 339 15.76 -6.09 3.33
N ILE A 340 17.09 -6.05 3.33
CA ILE A 340 17.89 -5.05 4.03
C ILE A 340 18.92 -4.51 3.05
N LEU A 341 18.98 -3.18 2.89
CA LEU A 341 20.05 -2.56 2.11
C LEU A 341 21.27 -2.44 3.03
N PHE A 342 22.41 -2.90 2.54
CA PHE A 342 23.68 -2.77 3.25
C PHE A 342 24.62 -1.96 2.38
N PHE A 343 25.06 -0.83 2.91
CA PHE A 343 26.02 0.03 2.25
C PHE A 343 27.33 -0.06 3.03
N ASN A 344 28.43 -0.43 2.39
CA ASN A 344 29.74 -0.15 2.95
C ASN A 344 30.06 1.32 2.66
N VAL A 345 30.02 2.16 3.69
CA VAL A 345 30.09 3.61 3.59
C VAL A 345 31.42 4.11 4.12
N GLU A 346 32.06 4.99 3.35
CA GLU A 346 33.08 5.91 3.85
C GLU A 346 32.46 7.31 3.94
N ARG A 347 32.64 7.99 5.07
CA ARG A 347 32.13 9.35 5.29
C ARG A 347 33.27 10.31 5.58
N THR A 348 33.26 11.45 4.89
CA THR A 348 34.22 12.54 5.10
C THR A 348 33.45 13.80 5.49
N PHE A 349 33.90 14.47 6.54
CA PHE A 349 33.29 15.70 7.04
C PHE A 349 34.26 16.86 6.85
N HIS A 350 33.79 17.92 6.21
CA HIS A 350 34.58 19.12 5.94
C HIS A 350 34.07 20.31 6.76
N ASN A 351 34.98 21.16 7.20
CA ASN A 351 34.65 22.45 7.83
C ASN A 351 34.34 23.54 6.78
N GLU A 352 34.06 24.74 7.26
CA GLU A 352 33.81 25.93 6.42
C GLU A 352 35.01 26.28 5.51
N ARG A 353 36.24 25.96 5.96
CA ARG A 353 37.48 26.13 5.18
C ARG A 353 37.73 25.00 4.19
N GLN A 354 36.81 24.05 4.06
CA GLN A 354 36.92 22.86 3.21
C GLN A 354 38.02 21.88 3.67
N GLU A 355 38.48 21.98 4.91
CA GLU A 355 39.45 21.06 5.50
C GLU A 355 38.72 19.84 6.09
N ASN A 356 39.33 18.67 5.97
CA ASN A 356 38.80 17.44 6.57
C ASN A 356 38.92 17.50 8.10
N ILE A 357 37.78 17.47 8.79
CA ILE A 357 37.69 17.48 10.26
C ILE A 357 37.40 16.10 10.85
N GLY A 358 37.09 15.12 10.01
CA GLY A 358 36.76 13.78 10.46
C GLY A 358 36.43 12.86 9.30
N GLN A 359 36.89 11.62 9.43
CA GLN A 359 36.62 10.55 8.48
C GLN A 359 36.27 9.29 9.25
N ASP A 360 35.21 8.61 8.84
CA ASP A 360 34.84 7.31 9.38
C ASP A 360 34.38 6.35 8.30
N SER A 361 34.32 5.08 8.64
CA SER A 361 33.83 4.04 7.74
C SER A 361 33.09 2.95 8.49
N GLY A 362 32.12 2.35 7.81
CA GLY A 362 31.27 1.34 8.41
C GLY A 362 30.17 0.86 7.48
N ILE A 363 29.42 -0.12 7.96
CA ILE A 363 28.27 -0.67 7.26
C ILE A 363 27.01 0.06 7.72
N TRP A 364 26.38 0.78 6.80
CA TRP A 364 25.06 1.35 7.01
C TRP A 364 23.99 0.34 6.58
N ALA A 365 23.18 -0.09 7.55
CA ALA A 365 22.11 -1.06 7.38
C ALA A 365 20.75 -0.35 7.40
N VAL A 366 20.00 -0.52 6.31
CA VAL A 366 18.69 0.09 6.10
C VAL A 366 17.63 -1.01 6.02
N PRO A 367 16.95 -1.33 7.13
CA PRO A 367 15.83 -2.26 7.12
C PRO A 367 14.66 -1.71 6.30
N LEU A 368 14.10 -2.52 5.41
CA LEU A 368 12.96 -2.11 4.56
C LEU A 368 11.61 -2.52 5.11
N ASP A 369 11.55 -3.30 6.19
CA ASP A 369 10.30 -3.75 6.79
C ASP A 369 10.26 -3.56 8.31
N TYR A 370 9.06 -3.77 8.87
CA TYR A 370 8.74 -3.56 10.28
C TYR A 370 9.57 -4.42 11.24
N ASN A 371 9.93 -5.63 10.82
CA ASN A 371 10.71 -6.57 11.64
C ASN A 371 12.23 -6.33 11.55
N GLY A 372 12.69 -5.56 10.58
CA GLY A 372 14.09 -5.32 10.29
C GLY A 372 14.95 -4.89 11.49
N PRO A 373 14.52 -3.93 12.34
CA PRO A 373 15.25 -3.56 13.55
C PRO A 373 15.52 -4.74 14.49
N ARG A 374 14.55 -5.65 14.65
CA ARG A 374 14.69 -6.85 15.48
C ARG A 374 15.64 -7.86 14.84
N SER A 375 15.47 -8.14 13.55
CA SER A 375 16.34 -9.06 12.80
C SER A 375 17.79 -8.59 12.81
N LEU A 376 18.02 -7.29 12.61
CA LEU A 376 19.36 -6.72 12.56
C LEU A 376 20.08 -6.83 13.91
N LYS A 377 19.38 -6.63 15.04
CA LYS A 377 19.95 -6.86 16.38
C LYS A 377 20.37 -8.31 16.62
N GLN A 378 19.69 -9.28 15.99
CA GLN A 378 20.06 -10.69 16.10
C GLN A 378 21.28 -11.03 15.24
N VAL A 379 21.32 -10.50 14.02
CA VAL A 379 22.42 -10.71 13.06
C VAL A 379 23.70 -9.99 13.49
N ALA A 380 23.60 -8.80 14.04
CA ALA A 380 24.75 -7.99 14.48
C ALA A 380 25.23 -8.34 15.90
N ARG A 381 24.83 -9.49 16.47
CA ARG A 381 25.29 -9.93 17.80
C ARG A 381 26.82 -10.01 17.82
N GLY A 382 27.43 -9.39 18.84
CA GLY A 382 28.89 -9.31 18.98
C GLY A 382 29.54 -8.16 18.21
N ARG A 383 28.77 -7.32 17.51
CA ARG A 383 29.28 -6.13 16.81
C ARG A 383 28.75 -4.85 17.45
N LYS A 384 29.51 -3.76 17.33
CA LYS A 384 29.10 -2.44 17.79
C LYS A 384 28.11 -1.84 16.79
N ILE A 385 26.82 -2.05 17.06
CA ILE A 385 25.71 -1.51 16.30
C ILE A 385 25.13 -0.29 17.01
N SER A 386 25.04 0.83 16.30
CA SER A 386 24.42 2.06 16.79
C SER A 386 23.26 2.46 15.89
N ARG A 387 22.22 3.05 16.47
CA ARG A 387 21.17 3.68 15.67
C ARG A 387 21.72 4.99 15.10
N VAL A 388 21.44 5.25 13.83
CA VAL A 388 21.91 6.47 13.16
C VAL A 388 21.25 7.70 13.78
N ASP A 389 22.06 8.70 14.13
CA ASP A 389 21.63 9.98 14.69
C ASP A 389 21.38 11.00 13.57
N CYS A 390 20.13 11.44 13.43
CA CYS A 390 19.70 12.39 12.42
C CYS A 390 19.82 13.87 12.83
N SER A 391 20.25 14.15 14.07
CA SER A 391 20.33 15.52 14.59
C SER A 391 21.59 16.27 14.14
N LYS A 392 22.68 15.55 13.87
CA LYS A 392 24.01 16.16 13.66
C LYS A 392 24.27 16.64 12.24
N HIS A 393 23.89 15.85 11.23
CA HIS A 393 24.24 16.09 9.84
C HIS A 393 23.02 16.02 8.93
N ILE A 394 23.07 16.74 7.82
CA ILE A 394 22.07 16.69 6.75
C ILE A 394 21.85 15.24 6.30
N TYR A 395 20.59 14.84 6.14
CA TYR A 395 20.21 13.47 5.78
C TYR A 395 20.82 12.40 6.70
N CYS A 396 20.91 12.72 8.00
CA CYS A 396 21.46 11.86 9.04
C CYS A 396 22.93 11.46 8.86
N GLY A 397 23.67 12.18 8.01
CA GLY A 397 25.05 11.82 7.70
C GLY A 397 25.16 10.49 6.96
N MET A 398 24.17 10.15 6.12
CA MET A 398 24.13 8.88 5.37
C MET A 398 23.83 9.11 3.88
N PRO A 399 24.38 8.27 2.97
CA PRO A 399 24.19 8.38 1.53
C PRO A 399 22.84 7.79 1.11
N TYR A 400 21.74 8.51 1.33
CA TYR A 400 20.41 8.06 0.93
C TYR A 400 20.26 7.99 -0.59
N TYR A 401 20.01 6.79 -1.12
CA TYR A 401 19.78 6.57 -2.55
C TYR A 401 18.44 7.15 -3.06
N PHE A 402 17.42 7.18 -2.21
CA PHE A 402 16.10 7.73 -2.52
C PHE A 402 15.69 8.77 -1.47
N PRO A 403 14.85 9.77 -1.82
CA PRO A 403 14.36 10.80 -0.89
C PRO A 403 13.24 10.28 0.04
N VAL A 404 13.47 9.14 0.69
CA VAL A 404 12.49 8.41 1.51
C VAL A 404 12.86 8.40 3.00
N ILE A 405 13.67 9.36 3.43
CA ILE A 405 14.11 9.52 4.83
C ILE A 405 12.94 9.57 5.83
N SER A 406 11.76 10.06 5.41
CA SER A 406 10.56 10.08 6.24
C SER A 406 9.97 8.69 6.53
N LYS A 407 10.22 7.71 5.64
CA LYS A 407 9.77 6.31 5.78
C LYS A 407 10.85 5.40 6.38
N LEU A 408 12.13 5.71 6.11
CA LEU A 408 13.30 4.94 6.58
C LEU A 408 14.05 5.69 7.69
N ARG A 409 13.34 6.00 8.79
CA ARG A 409 13.90 6.76 9.93
C ARG A 409 14.72 5.92 10.89
N GLU A 410 14.47 4.61 10.96
CA GLU A 410 15.19 3.72 11.85
C GLU A 410 16.21 2.91 11.06
N THR A 411 17.41 3.46 10.95
CA THR A 411 18.56 2.80 10.31
C THR A 411 19.70 2.67 11.30
N TYR A 412 20.66 1.82 10.97
CA TYR A 412 21.70 1.40 11.89
C TYR A 412 23.07 1.48 11.23
N TYR A 413 24.08 1.79 12.02
CA TYR A 413 25.48 1.87 11.60
C TYR A 413 26.29 0.84 12.40
N ILE A 414 27.10 0.07 11.68
CA ILE A 414 27.96 -0.96 12.23
C ILE A 414 29.39 -0.59 11.87
N GLU A 415 30.25 -0.43 12.88
CA GLU A 415 31.67 -0.13 12.65
C GLU A 415 32.32 -1.26 11.85
N ALA A 416 32.92 -0.92 10.72
CA ALA A 416 33.57 -1.84 9.81
C ALA A 416 34.55 -1.05 8.94
N PRO A 417 35.61 -1.68 8.40
CA PRO A 417 36.52 -0.96 7.53
C PRO A 417 35.86 -0.58 6.19
N GLY A 418 36.36 0.50 5.60
CA GLY A 418 35.74 1.17 4.46
C GLY A 418 35.87 0.45 3.11
N PRO A 419 35.05 0.86 2.12
CA PRO A 419 35.12 0.36 0.76
C PRO A 419 36.44 0.74 0.05
N ILE A 420 36.74 0.02 -1.03
CA ILE A 420 37.94 0.28 -1.85
C ILE A 420 37.52 1.09 -3.08
N PHE A 421 38.06 2.30 -3.24
CA PHE A 421 37.76 3.15 -4.39
C PHE A 421 38.96 3.26 -5.34
N HIS A 422 38.77 2.83 -6.60
CA HIS A 422 39.81 2.88 -7.63
C HIS A 422 39.85 4.20 -8.41
N ARG A 423 38.73 4.94 -8.46
CA ARG A 423 38.63 6.23 -9.16
C ARG A 423 38.48 7.38 -8.18
N GLN A 424 39.12 8.51 -8.47
CA GLN A 424 38.98 9.72 -7.68
C GLN A 424 37.60 10.35 -7.90
N ARG A 425 36.85 10.48 -6.80
CA ARG A 425 35.67 11.35 -6.71
C ARG A 425 36.12 12.76 -6.32
N LYS A 426 35.51 13.79 -6.91
CA LYS A 426 35.82 15.19 -6.58
C LYS A 426 34.51 15.96 -6.50
N PHE A 427 34.42 16.83 -5.50
CA PHE A 427 33.35 17.81 -5.36
C PHE A 427 33.99 19.12 -4.91
N GLN A 428 33.84 20.18 -5.69
CA GLN A 428 34.55 21.44 -5.47
C GLN A 428 33.66 22.64 -5.80
N LEU A 429 33.78 23.69 -4.98
CA LEU A 429 33.24 25.01 -5.29
C LEU A 429 34.17 25.70 -6.29
N VAL A 430 33.65 25.99 -7.48
CA VAL A 430 34.40 26.63 -8.58
C VAL A 430 34.37 28.14 -8.44
N SER A 431 33.21 28.71 -8.18
CA SER A 431 33.08 30.16 -8.04
C SER A 431 31.88 30.57 -7.21
N GLN A 432 31.96 31.77 -6.65
CA GLN A 432 30.90 32.38 -5.89
C GLN A 432 30.78 33.85 -6.30
N LYS A 433 29.61 34.25 -6.81
CA LYS A 433 29.38 35.58 -7.36
C LYS A 433 28.06 36.16 -6.82
N ALA A 434 28.00 37.48 -6.67
CA ALA A 434 26.73 38.15 -6.49
C ALA A 434 25.91 38.02 -7.78
N ALA A 435 24.65 37.63 -7.64
CA ALA A 435 23.67 37.52 -8.70
C ALA A 435 22.59 38.61 -8.54
N ALA A 436 21.66 38.68 -9.50
CA ALA A 436 20.64 39.72 -9.54
C ALA A 436 19.73 39.67 -8.30
N PHE A 437 19.22 40.83 -7.87
CA PHE A 437 18.25 40.97 -6.78
C PHE A 437 18.73 40.48 -5.40
N GLY A 438 20.02 40.62 -5.08
CA GLY A 438 20.55 40.23 -3.76
C GLY A 438 20.73 38.72 -3.58
N SER A 439 20.68 37.95 -4.67
CA SER A 439 21.01 36.53 -4.65
C SER A 439 22.52 36.30 -4.75
N ARG A 440 23.02 35.19 -4.21
CA ARG A 440 24.40 34.72 -4.30
C ARG A 440 24.43 33.44 -5.12
N ARG A 441 25.10 33.49 -6.26
CA ARG A 441 25.29 32.32 -7.14
C ARG A 441 26.53 31.56 -6.73
N MET A 442 26.39 30.26 -6.51
CA MET A 442 27.47 29.33 -6.24
C MET A 442 27.55 28.30 -7.37
N THR A 443 28.72 28.17 -7.97
CA THR A 443 28.99 27.22 -9.05
C THR A 443 29.88 26.11 -8.53
N PHE A 444 29.48 24.87 -8.75
CA PHE A 444 30.15 23.66 -8.29
C PHE A 444 30.53 22.76 -9.46
N ASN A 445 31.59 21.98 -9.26
CA ASN A 445 32.03 20.95 -10.18
C ASN A 445 32.19 19.62 -9.42
N PHE A 446 31.66 18.54 -9.99
CA PHE A 446 31.79 17.22 -9.41
C PHE A 446 32.05 16.09 -10.42
N THR A 447 32.76 15.06 -9.97
CA THR A 447 33.06 13.84 -10.74
C THR A 447 32.80 12.60 -9.88
N GLY A 448 32.19 11.57 -10.47
CA GLY A 448 31.88 10.34 -9.77
C GLY A 448 31.37 9.22 -10.68
N PRO A 449 30.83 8.13 -10.12
CA PRO A 449 30.39 6.96 -10.87
C PRO A 449 29.07 7.18 -11.62
N THR A 450 28.52 6.12 -12.20
CA THR A 450 27.24 6.12 -12.93
C THR A 450 26.05 6.58 -12.07
N HIS A 451 26.14 6.41 -10.74
CA HIS A 451 25.10 6.80 -9.80
C HIS A 451 25.65 7.74 -8.73
N MET A 452 25.11 8.96 -8.68
CA MET A 452 25.50 10.00 -7.74
C MET A 452 24.27 10.63 -7.10
N GLY A 453 24.41 11.08 -5.87
CA GLY A 453 23.37 11.79 -5.14
C GLY A 453 23.91 13.07 -4.53
N MET A 454 23.03 14.05 -4.33
CA MET A 454 23.37 15.26 -3.61
C MET A 454 22.18 15.71 -2.77
N THR A 455 22.47 16.17 -1.55
CA THR A 455 21.50 16.85 -0.71
C THR A 455 21.96 18.25 -0.40
N LEU A 456 21.01 19.17 -0.38
CA LEU A 456 21.24 20.58 -0.11
C LEU A 456 20.33 21.02 1.03
N SER A 457 20.85 21.75 2.01
CA SER A 457 20.03 22.40 3.03
C SER A 457 20.54 23.81 3.31
N PRO A 458 19.86 24.84 2.77
CA PRO A 458 20.13 26.22 3.13
C PRO A 458 20.06 26.44 4.64
N ARG A 459 20.93 27.32 5.16
CA ARG A 459 20.94 27.72 6.57
C ARG A 459 19.73 28.60 6.89
N LYS A 460 19.42 28.78 8.18
CA LYS A 460 18.25 29.55 8.60
C LYS A 460 18.30 30.98 8.03
N GLY A 461 17.22 31.41 7.40
CA GLY A 461 17.13 32.72 6.73
C GLY A 461 17.62 32.74 5.28
N VAL A 462 18.21 31.66 4.78
CA VAL A 462 18.63 31.54 3.37
C VAL A 462 17.63 30.70 2.59
N ASN A 463 17.23 31.15 1.40
CA ASN A 463 16.34 30.41 0.52
C ASN A 463 17.05 30.01 -0.78
N LEU A 464 16.74 28.81 -1.29
CA LEU A 464 17.17 28.38 -2.62
C LEU A 464 16.17 28.90 -3.65
N ALA A 465 16.60 29.86 -4.48
CA ALA A 465 15.80 30.51 -5.51
C ALA A 465 15.82 29.76 -6.84
N GLY A 466 16.97 29.19 -7.21
CA GLY A 466 17.17 28.59 -8.52
C GLY A 466 18.34 27.60 -8.54
N TRP A 467 18.34 26.72 -9.54
CA TRP A 467 19.46 25.84 -9.85
C TRP A 467 19.53 25.50 -11.34
N SER A 468 20.63 24.91 -11.79
CA SER A 468 20.82 24.49 -13.18
C SER A 468 20.36 23.07 -13.51
N PHE A 469 19.83 22.30 -12.54
CA PHE A 469 19.47 20.89 -12.76
C PHE A 469 18.22 20.70 -13.61
N THR A 470 17.15 21.44 -13.31
CA THR A 470 15.84 21.28 -13.94
C THR A 470 15.13 22.61 -14.11
N LYS A 471 14.31 22.74 -15.15
CA LYS A 471 13.39 23.88 -15.31
C LYS A 471 12.13 23.68 -14.45
N GLY A 472 11.61 24.75 -13.87
CA GLY A 472 10.36 24.74 -13.08
C GLY A 472 10.57 24.94 -11.57
N PRO A 473 9.48 24.87 -10.78
CA PRO A 473 9.54 25.11 -9.34
C PRO A 473 10.34 24.03 -8.62
N ILE A 474 11.21 24.46 -7.70
CA ILE A 474 12.04 23.54 -6.90
C ILE A 474 11.19 22.91 -5.80
N VAL A 475 11.16 21.57 -5.78
CA VAL A 475 10.40 20.80 -4.79
C VAL A 475 11.20 20.69 -3.49
N LYS A 476 10.61 21.17 -2.39
CA LYS A 476 11.18 21.05 -1.03
C LYS A 476 10.96 19.64 -0.48
N GLY A 477 12.01 19.04 0.05
CA GLY A 477 12.00 17.75 0.73
C GLY A 477 11.63 17.83 2.21
N HIS A 478 12.05 16.82 2.99
CA HIS A 478 11.81 16.77 4.42
C HIS A 478 12.54 17.91 5.14
N ARG A 479 11.91 18.51 6.16
CA ARG A 479 12.55 19.57 6.95
C ARG A 479 13.59 18.97 7.91
N TRP A 480 14.71 19.66 8.08
CA TRP A 480 15.80 19.29 8.98
C TRP A 480 16.12 20.44 9.94
N ASP A 481 16.74 20.14 11.09
CA ASP A 481 17.33 21.13 12.01
C ASP A 481 16.51 22.42 12.23
N GLY A 482 15.38 22.29 12.95
CA GLY A 482 14.53 23.44 13.28
C GLY A 482 13.71 24.01 12.11
N GLY A 483 13.49 23.22 11.05
CA GLY A 483 12.57 23.57 9.96
C GLY A 483 13.24 23.93 8.64
N ARG A 484 14.57 23.83 8.54
CA ARG A 484 15.33 24.11 7.32
C ARG A 484 14.86 23.20 6.17
N PRO A 485 14.60 23.74 4.97
CA PRO A 485 14.26 22.91 3.83
C PRO A 485 15.46 22.05 3.44
N THR A 486 15.18 20.86 2.93
CA THR A 486 16.18 20.05 2.25
C THR A 486 15.77 19.86 0.80
N TYR A 487 16.76 19.67 -0.07
CA TYR A 487 16.57 19.36 -1.47
C TYR A 487 17.40 18.14 -1.80
N PHE A 488 16.88 17.29 -2.69
CA PHE A 488 17.51 16.03 -3.07
C PHE A 488 17.66 16.00 -4.58
N VAL A 489 18.87 15.74 -5.04
CA VAL A 489 19.23 15.59 -6.45
C VAL A 489 19.83 14.22 -6.63
N TYR A 490 19.39 13.51 -7.66
CA TYR A 490 19.92 12.21 -8.01
C TYR A 490 20.28 12.21 -9.49
N LEU A 491 21.51 11.80 -9.77
CA LEU A 491 22.06 11.73 -11.11
C LEU A 491 22.37 10.26 -11.44
N SER A 492 21.83 9.80 -12.56
CA SER A 492 22.10 8.49 -13.13
C SER A 492 22.56 8.69 -14.57
N GLN A 493 23.71 8.13 -14.92
CA GLN A 493 24.30 8.19 -16.25
C GLN A 493 24.71 6.79 -16.72
N GLY A 494 24.47 6.49 -17.99
CA GLY A 494 24.90 5.23 -18.61
C GLY A 494 26.33 5.30 -19.14
N GLU A 495 26.67 6.41 -19.81
CA GLU A 495 28.02 6.75 -20.24
C GLU A 495 28.59 7.83 -19.30
N ASP A 496 29.89 7.77 -19.04
CA ASP A 496 30.58 8.76 -18.20
C ASP A 496 30.78 10.05 -19.01
N LEU A 497 29.89 11.02 -18.82
CA LEU A 497 29.89 12.29 -19.54
C LEU A 497 30.91 13.31 -18.99
N GLY A 498 31.77 12.89 -18.06
CA GLY A 498 32.85 13.72 -17.52
C GLY A 498 32.43 14.59 -16.33
N PRO A 499 33.20 15.64 -16.01
CA PRO A 499 32.90 16.52 -14.88
C PRO A 499 31.61 17.29 -15.09
N TRP A 500 30.74 17.25 -14.09
CA TRP A 500 29.46 17.94 -14.09
C TRP A 500 29.59 19.29 -13.40
N GLU A 501 29.34 20.36 -14.15
CA GLU A 501 29.26 21.71 -13.61
C GLU A 501 27.80 22.13 -13.42
N PHE A 502 27.48 22.64 -12.24
CA PHE A 502 26.14 23.14 -11.92
C PHE A 502 26.21 24.41 -11.06
N TRP A 503 25.12 25.18 -11.06
CA TRP A 503 24.99 26.35 -10.20
C TRP A 503 23.71 26.32 -9.37
N ILE A 504 23.76 26.99 -8.23
CA ILE A 504 22.62 27.28 -7.37
C ILE A 504 22.58 28.77 -7.04
N ASP A 505 21.38 29.32 -6.94
CA ASP A 505 21.13 30.70 -6.54
C ASP A 505 20.48 30.73 -5.16
N LEU A 506 21.17 31.37 -4.21
CA LEU A 506 20.74 31.51 -2.82
C LEU A 506 20.33 32.95 -2.53
N GLU A 507 19.11 33.16 -2.05
CA GLU A 507 18.69 34.44 -1.48
C GLU A 507 19.27 34.56 -0.07
N VAL A 508 20.22 35.47 0.10
CA VAL A 508 20.91 35.71 1.38
C VAL A 508 20.47 37.08 1.92
N PRO A 509 19.98 37.17 3.17
CA PRO A 509 19.63 38.46 3.78
C PRO A 509 20.84 39.41 3.82
N ALA A 510 20.63 40.69 3.51
CA ALA A 510 21.69 41.71 3.48
C ALA A 510 22.40 41.91 4.83
N GLU A 511 21.70 41.61 5.93
CA GLU A 511 22.19 41.73 7.31
C GLU A 511 23.10 40.56 7.74
N ARG A 512 23.17 39.49 6.95
CA ARG A 512 23.94 38.29 7.31
C ARG A 512 25.44 38.51 7.05
N PRO A 513 26.34 38.23 8.02
CA PRO A 513 27.78 38.32 7.80
C PRO A 513 28.23 37.39 6.66
N SER A 514 29.17 37.87 5.83
CA SER A 514 29.74 37.08 4.73
C SER A 514 30.55 35.86 5.21
N THR A 515 30.98 35.88 6.48
CA THR A 515 31.71 34.81 7.16
C THR A 515 30.82 33.67 7.64
N GLU A 516 29.50 33.87 7.73
CA GLU A 516 28.60 32.79 8.13
C GLU A 516 28.32 31.84 6.98
N PRO A 517 28.25 30.52 7.24
CA PRO A 517 27.85 29.57 6.24
C PRO A 517 26.40 29.81 5.82
N VAL A 518 26.16 29.62 4.52
CA VAL A 518 24.88 29.80 3.85
C VAL A 518 24.22 28.48 3.51
N ILE A 519 24.97 27.38 3.34
CA ILE A 519 24.42 26.10 2.91
C ILE A 519 25.23 24.89 3.41
N ASP A 520 24.52 23.81 3.75
CA ASP A 520 25.12 22.48 3.91
C ASP A 520 24.85 21.62 2.69
N VAL A 521 25.88 20.91 2.23
CA VAL A 521 25.83 20.04 1.05
C VAL A 521 26.33 18.65 1.42
N GLY A 522 25.56 17.62 1.10
CA GLY A 522 26.01 16.23 1.12
C GLY A 522 26.16 15.72 -0.30
N TYR A 523 27.35 15.26 -0.68
CA TYR A 523 27.61 14.62 -1.96
C TYR A 523 27.82 13.12 -1.76
N TYR A 524 27.16 12.30 -2.59
CA TYR A 524 27.13 10.86 -2.45
C TYR A 524 27.50 10.18 -3.75
N THR A 525 28.27 9.09 -3.65
CA THR A 525 28.56 8.22 -4.79
C THR A 525 28.09 6.81 -4.48
N TYR A 526 27.53 6.12 -5.49
CA TYR A 526 27.00 4.77 -5.34
C TYR A 526 27.65 3.83 -6.34
N TYR A 527 28.18 2.73 -5.84
CA TYR A 527 28.80 1.68 -6.63
C TYR A 527 28.02 0.38 -6.43
N MET A 528 27.11 0.14 -7.38
CA MET A 528 26.12 -0.95 -7.27
C MET A 528 26.57 -2.26 -7.92
N GLN A 529 27.37 -2.18 -8.98
CA GLN A 529 27.62 -3.30 -9.89
C GLN A 529 28.94 -4.04 -9.62
N GLN A 530 29.94 -3.37 -9.05
CA GLN A 530 31.30 -3.88 -9.03
C GLN A 530 31.66 -4.53 -7.67
N ASN A 531 32.03 -5.82 -7.70
CA ASN A 531 32.41 -6.57 -6.50
C ASN A 531 33.82 -6.23 -5.99
N ASP A 532 34.68 -5.74 -6.87
CA ASP A 532 36.06 -5.30 -6.60
C ASP A 532 36.14 -4.18 -5.54
N GLN A 533 35.12 -3.33 -5.46
CA GLN A 533 35.05 -2.25 -4.48
C GLN A 533 34.59 -2.69 -3.09
N ARG A 534 34.12 -3.93 -2.96
CA ARG A 534 33.63 -4.47 -1.69
C ARG A 534 34.79 -5.07 -0.91
N GLN A 535 35.15 -4.42 0.18
CA GLN A 535 36.18 -4.92 1.09
C GLN A 535 35.86 -6.31 1.64
N MET A 536 36.89 -7.13 1.89
CA MET A 536 36.74 -8.52 2.36
C MET A 536 35.89 -8.63 3.64
N ALA A 537 36.07 -7.73 4.62
CA ALA A 537 35.28 -7.74 5.85
C ALA A 537 33.78 -7.57 5.59
N PHE A 538 33.41 -6.72 4.62
CA PHE A 538 32.02 -6.54 4.21
C PHE A 538 31.49 -7.78 3.49
N GLN A 539 32.27 -8.40 2.62
CA GLN A 539 31.87 -9.64 1.95
C GLN A 539 31.66 -10.80 2.92
N LEU A 540 32.53 -10.93 3.93
CA LEU A 540 32.39 -11.93 4.99
C LEU A 540 31.12 -11.69 5.81
N PHE A 541 30.84 -10.44 6.19
CA PHE A 541 29.59 -10.10 6.86
C PHE A 541 28.35 -10.50 6.04
N LEU A 542 28.35 -10.24 4.74
CA LEU A 542 27.23 -10.60 3.87
C LEU A 542 27.03 -12.12 3.79
N LYS A 543 28.11 -12.91 3.87
CA LYS A 543 28.06 -14.38 3.89
C LYS A 543 27.57 -14.96 5.23
N GLU A 544 27.73 -14.24 6.33
CA GLU A 544 27.24 -14.64 7.65
C GLU A 544 25.73 -14.41 7.82
N LEU A 545 25.10 -13.67 6.91
CA LEU A 545 23.67 -13.39 6.97
C LEU A 545 22.85 -14.68 6.83
N PRO A 546 21.76 -14.83 7.59
CA PRO A 546 20.82 -15.93 7.38
C PRO A 546 20.27 -15.91 5.95
N GLU A 547 20.07 -17.08 5.34
CA GLU A 547 19.63 -17.22 3.94
C GLU A 547 18.31 -16.50 3.63
N TRP A 548 17.41 -16.39 4.62
CA TRP A 548 16.13 -15.71 4.49
C TRP A 548 16.24 -14.18 4.47
N ILE A 549 17.42 -13.61 4.71
CA ILE A 549 17.73 -12.20 4.47
C ILE A 549 18.32 -12.07 3.08
N HIS A 550 17.69 -11.27 2.23
CA HIS A 550 18.26 -10.86 0.96
C HIS A 550 18.97 -9.51 1.13
N PRO A 551 20.32 -9.50 1.23
CA PRO A 551 21.06 -8.26 1.26
C PRO A 551 21.05 -7.59 -0.13
N THR A 552 20.91 -6.28 -0.15
CA THR A 552 21.27 -5.47 -1.32
C THR A 552 22.58 -4.73 -1.00
N PRO A 553 23.74 -5.29 -1.39
CA PRO A 553 25.04 -4.75 -0.98
C PRO A 553 25.59 -3.73 -1.98
N TRP A 554 25.84 -2.50 -1.51
CA TRP A 554 26.50 -1.45 -2.30
C TRP A 554 27.74 -0.90 -1.57
N ALA A 555 28.68 -0.35 -2.32
CA ALA A 555 29.72 0.52 -1.77
C ALA A 555 29.33 1.98 -2.04
N SER A 556 29.61 2.87 -1.10
CA SER A 556 29.26 4.28 -1.25
C SER A 556 30.19 5.20 -0.49
N SER A 557 30.38 6.41 -1.00
CA SER A 557 30.99 7.50 -0.25
C SER A 557 29.95 8.55 0.11
N ALA A 558 30.19 9.27 1.21
CA ALA A 558 29.44 10.45 1.57
C ALA A 558 30.39 11.56 2.02
N ASP A 559 30.42 12.66 1.27
CA ASP A 559 31.25 13.81 1.57
C ASP A 559 30.33 14.97 1.97
N PHE A 560 30.50 15.46 3.20
CA PHE A 560 29.66 16.53 3.77
C PHE A 560 30.45 17.83 3.83
N TYR A 561 29.86 18.89 3.32
CA TYR A 561 30.45 20.22 3.20
C TYR A 561 29.53 21.28 3.80
N THR A 562 30.14 22.31 4.38
CA THR A 562 29.47 23.53 4.81
C THR A 562 30.12 24.71 4.10
N PHE A 563 29.33 25.52 3.40
CA PHE A 563 29.76 26.67 2.61
C PHE A 563 29.06 27.95 3.02
#